data_AF-A0A7S1EFR6-F1
#
_entry.id   AF-A0A7S1EFR6-F1
#
_cell.length_a   1.000
_cell.length_b   1.000
_cell.length_c   1.000
_cell.angle_alpha   90.00
_cell.angle_beta   90.00
_cell.angle_gamma   90.00
#
_symmetry.space_group_name_H-M   'P 1'
#
loop_
_entity.id
_entity.type
_entity.pdbx_description
1 polymer ?
#
loop_
_entity_poly.entity_id
_entity_poly.type
_entity_poly.pdbx_seq_one_letter_code
_entity_poly.pdbx_strand_id
1 'polypeptide(L)'
;VVVFGLGGIGLNVIQGAKMVGANKIIGVDINPAREAMARRFGMTDFVNPKDVPNVVDHLVQLTDGGADYSFECVGNVQLMRQALECTHKGWGRSIIIGVAPAG
;
A
#
# COMPACT_ATOMS: atom_id res chain seq x y z
N VAL A 1 -1.59 5.35 5.64
CA VAL A 1 -1.08 5.21 4.26
C VAL A 1 -0.93 3.74 3.92
N VAL A 2 -1.37 3.31 2.73
CA VAL A 2 -1.17 1.94 2.22
C VAL A 2 -0.36 2.00 0.93
N VAL A 3 0.65 1.15 0.77
CA VAL A 3 1.52 1.11 -0.42
C VAL A 3 1.51 -0.29 -1.01
N PHE A 4 0.99 -0.43 -2.23
CA PHE A 4 0.99 -1.69 -2.99
C PHE A 4 2.25 -1.78 -3.85
N GLY A 5 3.07 -2.79 -3.57
CA GLY A 5 4.36 -3.05 -4.21
C GLY A 5 5.52 -2.38 -3.47
N LEU A 6 6.46 -3.17 -2.99
CA LEU A 6 7.64 -2.72 -2.22
C LEU A 6 8.93 -2.79 -3.05
N GLY A 7 8.83 -2.41 -4.33
CA GLY A 7 9.96 -2.13 -5.21
C GLY A 7 10.58 -0.76 -4.95
N GLY A 8 11.45 -0.29 -5.84
CA GLY A 8 12.14 1.00 -5.68
C GLY A 8 11.21 2.20 -5.51
N ILE A 9 10.08 2.23 -6.24
CA ILE A 9 9.07 3.29 -6.13
C ILE A 9 8.38 3.21 -4.76
N GLY A 10 7.82 2.05 -4.40
CA GLY A 10 7.08 1.89 -3.13
C GLY A 10 7.92 2.15 -1.89
N LEU A 11 9.20 1.78 -1.89
CA LEU A 11 10.13 2.10 -0.80
C LEU A 11 10.32 3.62 -0.64
N ASN A 12 10.39 4.37 -1.74
CA ASN A 12 10.47 5.83 -1.69
C ASN A 12 9.14 6.47 -1.26
N VAL A 13 8.00 5.90 -1.62
CA VAL A 13 6.69 6.32 -1.08
C VAL A 13 6.64 6.12 0.43
N ILE A 14 7.10 4.99 0.94
CA ILE A 14 7.17 4.71 2.39
C ILE A 14 8.04 5.74 3.11
N GLN A 15 9.24 6.04 2.59
CA GLN A 15 10.10 7.07 3.16
C GLN A 15 9.42 8.44 3.16
N GLY A 16 8.85 8.84 2.03
CA GLY A 16 8.11 10.10 1.92
C GLY A 16 6.97 10.20 2.91
N ALA A 17 6.17 9.15 3.05
CA ALA A 17 5.09 9.06 4.03
C ALA A 17 5.61 9.23 5.47
N LYS A 18 6.73 8.58 5.80
CA LYS A 18 7.35 8.73 7.12
C LYS A 18 7.85 10.15 7.37
N MET A 19 8.51 10.76 6.37
CA MET A 19 9.05 12.12 6.46
C MET A 19 7.97 13.18 6.70
N VAL A 20 6.78 13.00 6.14
CA VAL A 20 5.65 13.93 6.34
C VAL A 20 4.78 13.58 7.56
N GLY A 21 5.21 12.62 8.39
CA GLY A 21 4.58 12.33 9.68
C GLY A 21 3.43 11.32 9.65
N ALA A 22 3.32 10.48 8.61
CA ALA A 22 2.36 9.38 8.64
C ALA A 22 2.65 8.42 9.80
N ASN A 23 1.62 8.10 10.58
CA ASN A 23 1.71 7.27 11.78
C ASN A 23 1.55 5.76 11.51
N LYS A 24 0.69 5.40 10.55
CA LYS A 24 0.42 4.02 10.11
C LYS A 24 0.74 3.90 8.62
N ILE A 25 1.82 3.19 8.30
CA ILE A 25 2.34 2.99 6.94
C ILE A 25 2.37 1.50 6.66
N ILE A 26 1.37 1.03 5.93
CA ILE A 26 1.17 -0.38 5.61
C ILE A 26 1.75 -0.66 4.23
N GLY A 27 2.69 -1.59 4.14
CA GLY A 27 3.22 -2.09 2.87
C GLY A 27 2.57 -3.41 2.48
N VAL A 28 2.19 -3.52 1.21
CA VAL A 28 1.54 -4.72 0.65
C VAL A 28 2.44 -5.30 -0.44
N ASP A 29 2.97 -6.51 -0.21
CA ASP A 29 3.80 -7.23 -1.20
C ASP A 29 3.68 -8.75 -1.00
N ILE A 30 3.79 -9.50 -2.09
CA ILE A 30 3.77 -10.97 -2.05
C ILE A 30 5.12 -11.59 -1.66
N ASN A 31 6.19 -10.80 -1.69
CA ASN A 31 7.53 -11.25 -1.36
C ASN A 31 7.91 -10.82 0.08
N PRO A 32 7.91 -11.73 1.06
CA PRO A 32 8.22 -11.39 2.45
C PRO A 32 9.65 -10.85 2.64
N ALA A 33 10.58 -11.14 1.73
CA ALA A 33 11.94 -10.60 1.80
C ALA A 33 12.00 -9.07 1.65
N ARG A 34 10.92 -8.43 1.17
CA ARG A 34 10.82 -6.95 1.07
C ARG A 34 10.59 -6.28 2.42
N GLU A 35 10.01 -7.00 3.39
CA GLU A 35 9.58 -6.43 4.67
C GLU A 35 10.73 -5.77 5.43
N ALA A 36 11.86 -6.47 5.59
CA ALA A 36 12.99 -6.00 6.38
C ALA A 36 13.52 -4.65 5.88
N MET A 37 13.59 -4.45 4.56
CA MET A 37 14.00 -3.19 3.96
C MET A 37 12.93 -2.11 4.12
N ALA A 38 11.67 -2.43 3.87
CA ALA A 38 10.58 -1.48 3.99
C ALA A 38 10.41 -0.95 5.43
N ARG A 39 10.63 -1.79 6.45
CA ARG A 39 10.64 -1.37 7.86
C ARG A 39 11.75 -0.36 8.16
N ARG A 40 12.96 -0.56 7.62
CA ARG A 40 14.06 0.42 7.75
C ARG A 40 13.70 1.79 7.16
N PHE A 41 12.82 1.80 6.16
CA PHE A 41 12.39 2.99 5.42
C PHE A 41 11.19 3.68 6.09
N GLY A 42 10.63 3.09 7.15
CA GLY A 42 9.55 3.69 7.95
C GLY A 42 8.22 2.94 7.91
N MET A 43 8.14 1.79 7.24
CA MET A 43 6.93 0.95 7.23
C MET A 43 6.62 0.41 8.63
N THR A 44 5.35 0.49 9.03
CA THR A 44 4.87 0.01 10.34
C THR A 44 4.29 -1.39 10.27
N ASP A 45 3.60 -1.70 9.17
CA ASP A 45 2.84 -2.95 9.01
C ASP A 45 3.16 -3.57 7.65
N PHE A 46 3.33 -4.88 7.62
CA PHE A 46 3.53 -5.64 6.39
C PHE A 46 2.32 -6.56 6.18
N VAL A 47 1.75 -6.52 4.99
CA VAL A 47 0.65 -7.40 4.60
C VAL A 47 1.05 -8.14 3.34
N ASN A 48 1.10 -9.47 3.44
CA ASN A 48 1.19 -10.32 2.28
C ASN A 48 -0.23 -10.75 1.86
N PRO A 49 -0.69 -10.40 0.65
CA PRO A 49 -2.03 -10.75 0.18
C PRO A 49 -2.31 -12.27 0.17
N LYS A 50 -1.26 -13.11 0.16
CA LYS A 50 -1.40 -14.57 0.19
C LYS A 50 -1.76 -15.12 1.57
N ASP A 51 -1.54 -14.34 2.63
CA ASP A 51 -1.73 -14.75 4.02
C ASP A 51 -3.08 -14.28 4.58
N VAL A 52 -3.91 -13.61 3.76
CA VAL A 52 -5.22 -13.10 4.13
C VAL A 52 -6.29 -13.50 3.10
N PRO A 53 -7.54 -13.80 3.51
CA PRO A 53 -8.59 -14.19 2.57
C PRO A 53 -9.00 -13.09 1.59
N ASN A 54 -9.06 -11.83 2.06
CA ASN A 54 -9.35 -10.65 1.26
C ASN A 54 -8.49 -9.49 1.74
N VAL A 55 -7.58 -9.03 0.87
CA VAL A 55 -6.64 -7.96 1.20
C VAL A 55 -7.33 -6.60 1.41
N VAL A 56 -8.38 -6.29 0.65
CA VAL A 56 -9.09 -5.00 0.78
C VAL A 56 -9.80 -4.92 2.13
N ASP A 57 -10.58 -5.94 2.48
CA ASP A 57 -11.29 -5.98 3.75
C ASP A 57 -10.32 -5.94 4.94
N HIS A 58 -9.22 -6.70 4.84
CA HIS A 58 -8.17 -6.70 5.85
C HIS A 58 -7.56 -5.30 6.05
N LEU A 59 -7.24 -4.60 4.96
CA LEU A 59 -6.69 -3.24 5.02
C LEU A 59 -7.67 -2.23 5.59
N VAL A 60 -8.96 -2.31 5.20
CA VAL A 60 -10.01 -1.44 5.74
C VAL A 60 -10.16 -1.62 7.24
N GLN A 61 -10.15 -2.86 7.72
CA GLN A 61 -10.17 -3.16 9.16
C GLN A 61 -8.90 -2.68 9.86
N LEU A 62 -7.72 -2.93 9.28
CA LEU A 62 -6.43 -2.52 9.85
C LEU A 62 -6.28 -0.99 9.94
N THR A 63 -7.04 -0.26 9.13
CA THR A 63 -7.07 1.21 9.08
C THR A 63 -8.33 1.83 9.70
N ASP A 64 -9.14 1.03 10.40
CA ASP A 64 -10.32 1.51 11.14
C ASP A 64 -11.35 2.24 10.25
N GLY A 65 -11.47 1.85 8.97
CA GLY A 65 -12.42 2.46 8.02
C GLY A 65 -11.87 2.73 6.62
N GLY A 66 -10.59 2.44 6.38
CA GLY A 66 -9.91 2.64 5.10
C GLY A 66 -8.78 3.66 5.20
N ALA A 67 -7.80 3.56 4.30
CA ALA A 67 -6.63 4.42 4.32
C ALA A 67 -6.93 5.85 3.81
N ASP A 68 -6.37 6.88 4.45
CA ASP A 68 -6.45 8.25 3.93
C ASP A 68 -5.78 8.39 2.56
N TYR A 69 -4.68 7.66 2.38
CA TYR A 69 -3.93 7.60 1.12
C TYR A 69 -3.53 6.17 0.82
N SER A 70 -3.73 5.75 -0.43
CA SER A 70 -3.15 4.54 -0.99
C SER A 70 -2.30 4.87 -2.21
N PHE A 71 -1.26 4.07 -2.44
CA PHE A 71 -0.33 4.21 -3.56
C PHE A 71 -0.17 2.86 -4.26
N GLU A 72 -0.48 2.80 -5.55
CA GLU A 72 -0.19 1.65 -6.39
C GLU A 72 1.14 1.87 -7.12
N CYS A 73 2.12 0.99 -6.89
CA CYS A 73 3.49 1.15 -7.37
C CYS A 73 3.97 -0.03 -8.23
N VAL A 74 3.05 -0.87 -8.73
CA VAL A 74 3.38 -2.07 -9.52
C VAL A 74 3.03 -1.90 -10.99
N GLY A 75 1.90 -1.26 -11.30
CA GLY A 75 1.34 -1.18 -12.64
C GLY A 75 0.37 -2.34 -12.92
N ASN A 76 -0.27 -2.90 -11.90
CA ASN A 76 -1.25 -3.96 -12.09
C ASN A 76 -2.68 -3.43 -11.91
N VAL A 77 -3.53 -3.56 -12.92
CA VAL A 77 -4.90 -3.02 -12.92
C VAL A 77 -5.78 -3.57 -11.79
N GLN A 78 -5.56 -4.82 -11.35
CA GLN A 78 -6.28 -5.37 -10.19
C GLN A 78 -5.81 -4.70 -8.89
N LEU A 79 -4.50 -4.46 -8.75
CA LEU A 79 -3.96 -3.72 -7.60
C LEU A 79 -4.40 -2.26 -7.61
N MET A 80 -4.54 -1.62 -8.78
CA MET A 80 -5.08 -0.25 -8.88
C MET A 80 -6.50 -0.17 -8.30
N ARG A 81 -7.33 -1.17 -8.61
CA ARG A 81 -8.67 -1.30 -8.05
C ARG A 81 -8.64 -1.54 -6.54
N GLN A 82 -7.85 -2.50 -6.07
CA GLN A 82 -7.74 -2.79 -4.63
C GLN A 82 -7.19 -1.60 -3.84
N ALA A 83 -6.24 -0.87 -4.42
CA ALA A 83 -5.71 0.36 -3.84
C ALA A 83 -6.81 1.40 -3.67
N LEU A 84 -7.70 1.58 -4.64
CA LEU A 84 -8.86 2.46 -4.49
C LEU A 84 -9.84 1.93 -3.42
N GLU A 85 -10.21 0.66 -3.49
CA GLU A 85 -11.24 0.07 -2.62
C GLU A 85 -10.85 0.02 -1.15
N CYS A 86 -9.54 0.01 -0.82
CA CYS A 86 -9.07 0.04 0.56
C CYS A 86 -8.98 1.44 1.19
N THR A 87 -9.29 2.50 0.44
CA THR A 87 -9.23 3.88 0.95
C THR A 87 -10.45 4.25 1.78
N HIS A 88 -10.29 5.24 2.65
CA HIS A 88 -11.38 5.74 3.48
C HIS A 88 -12.55 6.25 2.63
N LYS A 89 -13.76 5.79 2.94
CA LYS A 89 -14.98 6.26 2.26
C LYS A 89 -15.20 7.75 2.57
N GLY A 90 -15.11 8.61 1.56
CA GLY A 90 -15.42 10.04 1.65
C GLY A 90 -14.24 10.97 1.37
N TRP A 91 -13.06 10.70 1.91
CA TRP A 91 -11.88 11.56 1.73
C TRP A 91 -10.62 10.82 1.27
N GLY A 92 -10.65 9.49 1.23
CA GLY A 92 -9.52 8.67 0.82
C GLY A 92 -9.07 8.99 -0.60
N ARG A 93 -7.76 9.02 -0.82
CA ARG A 93 -7.15 9.27 -2.13
C ARG A 93 -6.31 8.07 -2.55
N SER A 94 -6.57 7.55 -3.74
CA SER A 94 -5.76 6.50 -4.36
C SER A 94 -4.89 7.11 -5.46
N ILE A 95 -3.58 6.94 -5.35
CA ILE A 95 -2.60 7.48 -6.28
C ILE A 95 -2.00 6.31 -7.06
N ILE A 96 -2.20 6.31 -8.37
CA ILE A 96 -1.62 5.32 -9.27
C ILE A 96 -0.29 5.87 -9.78
N ILE A 97 0.81 5.19 -9.43
CA ILE A 97 2.16 5.51 -9.88
C ILE A 97 2.66 4.44 -10.86
N GLY A 98 2.31 3.18 -10.60
CA GLY A 98 2.66 2.07 -11.48
C GLY A 98 2.09 2.25 -12.88
N VAL A 99 2.90 1.95 -13.89
CA VAL A 99 2.50 2.04 -15.29
C VAL A 99 1.91 0.69 -15.72
N ALA A 100 0.62 0.68 -16.03
CA ALA A 100 -0.01 -0.52 -16.58
C ALA A 100 0.56 -0.86 -17.97
N PRO A 101 0.64 -2.16 -18.33
CA PRO A 101 0.91 -2.55 -19.70
C PRO A 101 -0.07 -1.90 -20.68
N ALA A 102 0.37 -1.66 -21.92
CA ALA A 102 -0.56 -1.37 -23.01
C ALA A 102 -1.51 -2.57 -23.15
N GLY A 103 -2.81 -2.28 -23.25
CA GLY A 103 -3.89 -3.28 -23.26
C GLY A 103 -3.77 -4.33 -24.35
#